data_AF-A0A357T1B5-F1
#
_entry.id   AF-A0A357T1B5-F1
#
_cell.length_a   1.000
_cell.length_b   1.000
_cell.length_c   1.000
_cell.angle_alpha   90.00
_cell.angle_beta   90.00
_cell.angle_gamma   90.00
#
_symmetry.space_group_name_H-M   'P 1'
#
loop_
_entity.id
_entity.type
_entity.pdbx_description
1 polymer ?
#
loop_
_entity_poly.entity_id
_entity_poly.type
_entity_poly.pdbx_seq_one_letter_code
_entity_poly.pdbx_strand_id
1 'polypeptide(L)'
;GFIALHIHSLKSKDKLSNTIKYAYICNSAIEIIEDELKIEIDRKSIDYARFASHIRYAVERILKNISIKNDLLSAIKKTYKDSYRLAKVVGKMMAEELYESIPQEEIGYLAL
;
A
#
# COMPACT_ATOMS: atom_id res chain seq x y z
N GLY A 1 -10.69 -18.50 5.12
CA GLY A 1 -9.74 -17.88 6.07
C GLY A 1 -9.98 -16.39 6.24
N PHE A 2 -9.94 -15.61 5.14
CA PHE A 2 -9.94 -14.14 5.16
C PHE A 2 -11.18 -13.47 5.77
N ILE A 3 -12.39 -14.00 5.55
CA ILE A 3 -13.62 -13.42 6.12
C ILE A 3 -13.61 -13.46 7.66
N ALA A 4 -13.15 -14.57 8.27
CA ALA A 4 -13.06 -14.70 9.71
C ALA A 4 -12.02 -13.72 10.31
N LEU A 5 -10.97 -13.43 9.55
CA LEU A 5 -9.89 -12.53 9.93
C LEU A 5 -10.32 -11.06 9.85
N HIS A 6 -11.03 -10.67 8.79
CA HIS A 6 -11.67 -9.36 8.66
C HIS A 6 -12.63 -9.11 9.83
N ILE A 7 -13.47 -10.08 10.20
CA ILE A 7 -14.38 -9.99 11.36
C ILE A 7 -13.60 -9.88 12.69
N HIS A 8 -12.50 -10.62 12.84
CA HIS A 8 -11.67 -10.59 14.06
C HIS A 8 -10.90 -9.26 14.22
N SER A 9 -10.46 -8.64 13.11
CA SER A 9 -9.77 -7.35 13.09
C SER A 9 -10.66 -6.18 13.53
N LEU A 10 -11.98 -6.29 13.32
CA LEU A 10 -12.98 -5.33 13.81
C LEU A 10 -13.22 -5.44 15.32
N LYS A 11 -12.92 -6.60 15.93
CA LYS A 11 -13.15 -6.87 17.37
C LYS A 11 -11.91 -6.71 18.25
N SER A 12 -10.69 -6.64 17.71
CA SER A 12 -9.45 -6.62 18.48
C SER A 12 -8.74 -5.26 18.39
N LYS A 13 -8.61 -4.56 19.52
CA LYS A 13 -8.00 -3.23 19.65
C LYS A 13 -6.45 -3.20 19.58
N ASP A 14 -5.78 -4.28 19.16
CA ASP A 14 -4.32 -4.43 19.36
C ASP A 14 -3.53 -4.86 18.11
N LYS A 15 -2.21 -4.53 18.15
CA LYS A 15 -1.13 -4.73 17.16
C LYS A 15 -1.22 -5.96 16.24
N LEU A 16 -1.79 -7.07 16.71
CA LEU A 16 -1.97 -8.30 15.92
C LEU A 16 -2.92 -8.07 14.72
N SER A 17 -3.98 -7.29 14.92
CA SER A 17 -4.92 -6.86 13.86
C SER A 17 -4.20 -6.05 12.77
N ASN A 18 -3.32 -5.14 13.17
CA ASN A 18 -2.57 -4.30 12.26
C ASN A 18 -1.54 -5.09 11.44
N THR A 19 -0.82 -6.02 12.06
CA THR A 19 0.19 -6.85 11.35
C THR A 19 -0.44 -7.64 10.19
N ILE A 20 -1.62 -8.23 10.46
CA ILE A 20 -2.40 -8.95 9.46
C ILE A 20 -2.86 -8.01 8.35
N LYS A 21 -3.40 -6.84 8.72
CA LYS A 21 -3.87 -5.82 7.78
C LYS A 21 -2.74 -5.36 6.85
N TYR A 22 -1.53 -5.17 7.38
CA TYR A 22 -0.36 -4.79 6.57
C TYR A 22 0.03 -5.88 5.57
N ALA A 23 0.07 -7.13 6.02
CA ALA A 23 0.39 -8.26 5.16
C ALA A 23 -0.65 -8.43 4.05
N TYR A 24 -1.94 -8.26 4.37
CA TYR A 24 -3.03 -8.30 3.39
C TYR A 24 -2.87 -7.22 2.33
N ILE A 25 -2.77 -5.95 2.74
CA ILE A 25 -2.61 -4.82 1.81
C ILE A 25 -1.36 -4.99 0.94
N CYS A 26 -0.25 -5.43 1.54
CA CYS A 26 0.99 -5.67 0.79
C CYS A 26 0.80 -6.75 -0.29
N ASN A 27 0.19 -7.89 0.06
CA ASN A 27 -0.04 -8.96 -0.91
C ASN A 27 -1.00 -8.53 -2.02
N SER A 28 -2.13 -7.89 -1.68
CA SER A 28 -3.08 -7.40 -2.68
C SER A 28 -2.48 -6.33 -3.58
N ALA A 29 -1.63 -5.47 -3.04
CA ALA A 29 -0.90 -4.49 -3.85
C ALA A 29 0.04 -5.15 -4.84
N ILE A 30 0.76 -6.19 -4.41
CA ILE A 30 1.67 -6.92 -5.29
C ILE A 30 0.90 -7.72 -6.35
N GLU A 31 -0.20 -8.38 -6.00
CA GLU A 31 -1.06 -9.09 -6.97
C GLU A 31 -1.53 -8.14 -8.07
N ILE A 32 -1.98 -6.92 -7.71
CA ILE A 32 -2.34 -5.88 -8.68
C ILE A 32 -1.15 -5.52 -9.60
N ILE A 33 0.05 -5.37 -9.03
CA ILE A 33 1.25 -5.00 -9.80
C ILE A 33 1.66 -6.12 -10.76
N GLU A 34 1.68 -7.36 -10.29
CA GLU A 34 2.00 -8.55 -11.09
C GLU A 34 0.99 -8.73 -12.23
N ASP A 35 -0.30 -8.54 -11.95
CA ASP A 35 -1.36 -8.65 -12.94
C ASP A 35 -1.31 -7.53 -14.00
N GLU A 36 -1.06 -6.29 -13.61
CA GLU A 36 -0.99 -5.15 -14.54
C GLU A 36 0.29 -5.19 -15.39
N LEU A 37 1.42 -5.59 -14.81
CA LEU A 37 2.71 -5.60 -15.50
C LEU A 37 3.05 -6.94 -16.17
N LYS A 38 2.27 -7.99 -15.89
CA LYS A 38 2.53 -9.37 -16.37
C LYS A 38 3.91 -9.88 -15.99
N ILE A 39 4.29 -9.63 -14.73
CA ILE A 39 5.56 -10.05 -14.14
C ILE A 39 5.32 -10.90 -12.89
N GLU A 40 6.35 -11.61 -12.45
CA GLU A 40 6.40 -12.23 -11.14
C GLU A 40 7.47 -11.51 -10.30
N ILE A 41 7.10 -11.05 -9.11
CA ILE A 41 7.99 -10.34 -8.19
C ILE A 41 8.62 -11.35 -7.22
N ASP A 42 9.95 -11.41 -7.20
CA ASP A 42 10.66 -12.25 -6.23
C ASP A 42 10.45 -11.73 -4.79
N ARG A 43 9.71 -12.50 -4.00
CA ARG A 43 9.40 -12.21 -2.59
C ARG A 43 10.62 -12.28 -1.66
N LYS A 44 11.76 -12.79 -2.14
CA LYS A 44 13.04 -12.80 -1.42
C LYS A 44 13.94 -11.63 -1.80
N SER A 45 13.54 -10.83 -2.79
CA SER A 45 14.32 -9.69 -3.25
C SER A 45 14.33 -8.54 -2.25
N ILE A 46 15.38 -7.71 -2.33
CA ILE A 46 15.49 -6.49 -1.54
C ILE A 46 14.37 -5.51 -1.91
N ASP A 47 13.96 -5.47 -3.18
CA ASP A 47 12.94 -4.54 -3.65
C ASP A 47 11.55 -4.90 -3.10
N TYR A 48 11.23 -6.20 -3.03
CA TYR A 48 10.04 -6.65 -2.32
C TYR A 48 10.08 -6.28 -0.83
N ALA A 49 11.22 -6.49 -0.16
CA ALA A 49 11.37 -6.14 1.26
C ALA A 49 11.20 -4.64 1.53
N ARG A 50 11.71 -3.79 0.63
CA ARG A 50 11.51 -2.33 0.66
C ARG A 50 10.05 -1.97 0.45
N PHE A 51 9.40 -2.57 -0.54
CA PHE A 51 7.99 -2.34 -0.83
C PHE A 51 7.10 -2.71 0.35
N ALA A 52 7.28 -3.90 0.93
CA ALA A 52 6.52 -4.35 2.08
C ALA A 52 6.72 -3.41 3.30
N SER A 53 7.95 -2.95 3.50
CA SER A 53 8.25 -1.95 4.54
C SER A 53 7.58 -0.62 4.26
N HIS A 54 7.57 -0.16 3.01
CA HIS A 54 6.90 1.07 2.59
C HIS A 54 5.39 0.99 2.86
N ILE A 55 4.72 -0.09 2.43
CA ILE A 55 3.29 -0.32 2.69
C ILE A 55 3.01 -0.28 4.20
N ARG A 56 3.81 -0.98 5.02
CA ARG A 56 3.61 -0.95 6.47
C ARG A 56 3.64 0.47 7.03
N TYR A 57 4.67 1.25 6.69
CA TYR A 57 4.79 2.61 7.20
C TYR A 57 3.74 3.56 6.63
N ALA A 58 3.35 3.41 5.36
CA ALA A 58 2.29 4.19 4.74
C ALA A 58 0.96 3.94 5.46
N VAL A 59 0.58 2.67 5.67
CA VAL A 59 -0.66 2.33 6.40
C VAL A 59 -0.61 2.87 7.82
N GLU A 60 0.52 2.76 8.53
CA GLU A 60 0.67 3.34 9.87
C GLU A 60 0.46 4.85 9.89
N ARG A 61 0.95 5.58 8.88
CA ARG A 61 0.76 7.03 8.77
C ARG A 61 -0.68 7.39 8.45
N ILE A 62 -1.30 6.68 7.51
CA ILE A 62 -2.69 6.88 7.10
C ILE A 62 -3.62 6.69 8.30
N LEU A 63 -3.52 5.56 9.00
CA LEU A 63 -4.37 5.25 10.18
C LEU A 63 -4.15 6.22 11.34
N LYS A 64 -2.99 6.86 11.43
CA LYS A 64 -2.67 7.87 12.45
C LYS A 64 -2.93 9.30 11.97
N ASN A 65 -3.45 9.49 10.76
CA ASN A 65 -3.64 10.80 10.13
C ASN A 65 -2.36 11.67 10.13
N ILE A 66 -1.20 11.03 9.95
CA ILE A 66 0.09 11.72 9.86
C ILE A 66 0.24 12.28 8.44
N SER A 67 0.21 13.60 8.32
CA SER A 67 0.48 14.29 7.06
C SER A 67 1.95 14.18 6.69
N ILE A 68 2.22 13.90 5.41
CA ILE A 68 3.56 13.89 4.83
C ILE A 68 3.60 14.81 3.61
N LYS A 69 4.78 15.36 3.34
CA LYS A 69 5.07 16.07 2.09
C LYS A 69 5.85 15.15 1.16
N ASN A 70 5.55 15.22 -0.13
CA ASN A 70 6.35 14.58 -1.17
C ASN A 70 6.79 15.66 -2.17
N ASP A 71 7.97 16.24 -1.94
CA ASP A 71 8.52 17.31 -2.78
C ASP A 71 8.81 16.85 -4.22
N LEU A 72 8.89 15.53 -4.44
CA LEU A 72 9.11 14.93 -5.75
C LEU A 72 7.81 14.61 -6.50
N LEU A 73 6.63 14.80 -5.90
CA LEU A 73 5.35 14.37 -6.46
C LEU A 73 5.13 14.85 -7.90
N SER A 74 5.44 16.12 -8.18
CA SER A 74 5.31 16.70 -9.52
C SER A 74 6.26 16.06 -10.53
N ALA A 75 7.51 15.75 -10.11
CA ALA A 75 8.48 15.06 -10.96
C ALA A 75 8.05 13.61 -11.20
N ILE A 76 7.56 12.91 -10.17
CA ILE A 76 7.09 11.53 -10.26
C ILE A 76 5.92 11.43 -11.25
N LYS A 77 4.91 12.30 -11.11
CA LYS A 77 3.76 12.37 -12.04
C LYS A 77 4.17 12.60 -13.49
N LYS A 78 5.28 13.30 -13.72
CA LYS A 78 5.77 13.62 -15.07
C LYS A 78 6.65 12.51 -15.65
N THR A 79 7.54 11.95 -14.85
CA THR A 79 8.57 10.99 -15.28
C THR A 79 8.07 9.54 -15.22
N TYR A 80 7.40 9.16 -14.14
CA TYR A 80 6.92 7.80 -13.88
C TYR A 80 5.40 7.71 -14.04
N LYS A 81 4.88 8.13 -15.21
CA LYS A 81 3.43 8.21 -15.46
C LYS A 81 2.72 6.88 -15.26
N ASP A 82 3.31 5.80 -15.76
CA ASP A 82 2.72 4.46 -15.68
C ASP A 82 2.77 3.91 -14.27
N SER A 83 3.90 4.05 -13.57
CA SER A 83 4.02 3.68 -12.16
C SER A 83 3.06 4.49 -11.29
N TYR A 84 2.90 5.79 -11.56
CA TYR A 84 1.94 6.64 -10.85
C TYR A 84 0.48 6.25 -11.14
N ARG A 85 0.17 5.86 -12.39
CA ARG A 85 -1.14 5.31 -12.75
C ARG A 85 -1.42 4.04 -11.94
N LEU A 86 -0.48 3.11 -11.90
CA LEU A 86 -0.60 1.85 -11.17
C LEU A 86 -0.69 2.08 -9.66
N ALA A 87 0.14 2.97 -9.11
CA ALA A 87 0.10 3.35 -7.70
C ALA A 87 -1.26 3.96 -7.30
N LYS A 88 -1.96 4.67 -8.19
CA LYS A 88 -3.34 5.11 -7.93
C LYS A 88 -4.33 3.95 -7.83
N VAL A 89 -4.16 2.90 -8.63
CA VAL A 89 -5.01 1.70 -8.57
C VAL A 89 -4.79 1.00 -7.23
N VAL A 90 -3.53 0.80 -6.83
CA VAL A 90 -3.18 0.24 -5.52
C VAL A 90 -3.69 1.13 -4.39
N GLY A 91 -3.51 2.45 -4.49
CA GLY A 91 -4.02 3.42 -3.51
C GLY A 91 -5.54 3.39 -3.38
N LYS A 92 -6.28 3.15 -4.47
CA LYS A 92 -7.74 2.97 -4.39
C LYS A 92 -8.12 1.71 -3.59
N MET A 93 -7.45 0.59 -3.86
CA MET A 93 -7.65 -0.64 -3.06
C MET A 93 -7.31 -0.40 -1.59
N MET A 94 -6.21 0.29 -1.29
CA MET A 94 -5.85 0.66 0.08
C MET A 94 -6.93 1.52 0.75
N ALA A 95 -7.52 2.47 0.02
CA ALA A 95 -8.58 3.33 0.55
C ALA A 95 -9.81 2.51 0.98
N GLU A 96 -10.20 1.54 0.15
CA GLU A 96 -11.34 0.64 0.39
C GLU A 96 -11.10 -0.25 1.61
N GLU A 97 -9.89 -0.82 1.75
CA GLU A 97 -9.54 -1.70 2.87
C GLU A 97 -9.30 -0.97 4.20
N LEU A 98 -8.83 0.28 4.14
CA LEU A 98 -8.56 1.08 5.32
C LEU A 98 -9.77 1.89 5.78
N TYR A 99 -10.78 2.08 4.91
CA TYR A 99 -11.87 3.03 5.11
C TYR A 99 -11.36 4.46 5.34
N GLU A 100 -10.25 4.81 4.68
CA GLU A 100 -9.55 6.09 4.81
C GLU A 100 -9.16 6.65 3.44
N SER A 101 -9.05 7.97 3.31
CA SER A 101 -8.54 8.57 2.08
C SER A 101 -7.01 8.45 2.00
N ILE A 102 -6.48 8.05 0.85
CA ILE A 102 -5.03 7.97 0.63
C ILE A 102 -4.50 9.30 0.08
N PRO A 103 -3.56 9.98 0.77
CA PRO A 103 -2.95 11.22 0.28
C PRO A 103 -2.19 11.00 -1.05
N GLN A 104 -2.16 12.01 -1.92
CA GLN A 104 -1.44 11.90 -3.19
C GLN A 104 0.07 11.75 -3.00
N GLU A 105 0.58 12.23 -1.89
CA GLU A 105 1.98 12.12 -1.48
C GLU A 105 2.37 10.67 -1.25
N GLU A 106 1.50 9.87 -0.61
CA GLU A 106 1.67 8.43 -0.43
C GLU A 106 1.60 7.70 -1.79
N ILE A 107 0.64 8.07 -2.64
CA ILE A 107 0.56 7.54 -4.02
C ILE A 107 1.84 7.86 -4.80
N GLY A 108 2.41 9.05 -4.60
CA GLY A 108 3.68 9.44 -5.20
C GLY A 108 4.84 8.55 -4.74
N TYR A 109 4.95 8.29 -3.44
CA TYR A 109 6.00 7.41 -2.93
C TYR A 109 5.83 5.96 -3.35
N LEU A 110 4.59 5.47 -3.45
CA LEU A 110 4.29 4.13 -3.92
C LEU A 110 4.65 3.92 -5.40
N ALA A 111 4.68 5.00 -6.19
CA ALA A 111 5.04 4.96 -7.60
C ALA A 111 6.56 4.90 -7.86
N LEU A 112 7.38 5.10 -6.83
CA LEU A 112 8.85 5.02 -6.88
C LEU A 112 9.32 3.62 -6.46
#